data_AF-M1EN75-F1
#
_entry.id   AF-M1EN75-F1
#
_cell.length_a   1.000
_cell.length_b   1.000
_cell.length_c   1.000
_cell.angle_alpha   90.00
_cell.angle_beta   90.00
_cell.angle_gamma   90.00
#
_symmetry.space_group_name_H-M   'P 1'
#
loop_
_entity.id
_entity.type
_entity.pdbx_description
1 polymer ?
#
loop_
_entity_poly.entity_id
_entity_poly.type
_entity_poly.pdbx_seq_one_letter_code
_entity_poly.pdbx_strand_id
1 'polypeptide(L)'
;GARWDTQSGTIAEACLQEVTSVMPVIFAKAIPADRQETKHTYECPVYKTKMRGSNYVWTFRLKSQDKTTKWVLAGVALLLEA
;
A
#
# COMPACT_ATOMS: atom_id res chain seq x y z
N GLY A 1 -11.75 1.03 1.09
CA GLY A 1 -10.33 1.28 1.42
C GLY A 1 -9.71 -0.02 1.85
N ALA A 2 -8.38 -0.08 1.97
CA ALA A 2 -7.70 -1.22 2.57
C ALA A 2 -7.08 -0.80 3.90
N ARG A 3 -6.77 -1.77 4.76
CA ARG A 3 -6.07 -1.54 6.03
C ARG A 3 -4.77 -2.30 6.07
N TRP A 4 -3.87 -1.88 6.94
CA TRP A 4 -2.69 -2.66 7.28
C TRP A 4 -3.01 -3.55 8.47
N ASP A 5 -2.91 -4.86 8.30
CA ASP A 5 -3.00 -5.78 9.43
C ASP A 5 -1.63 -5.90 10.09
N THR A 6 -1.52 -5.38 11.31
CA THR A 6 -0.28 -5.40 12.09
C THR A 6 0.13 -6.80 12.53
N GLN A 7 -0.82 -7.74 12.64
CA GLN A 7 -0.53 -9.11 13.06
C GLN A 7 0.12 -9.91 11.93
N SER A 8 -0.46 -9.87 10.72
CA SER A 8 0.10 -10.56 9.57
C SER A 8 1.19 -9.77 8.82
N GLY A 9 1.28 -8.45 9.05
CA GLY A 9 2.18 -7.58 8.30
C GLY A 9 1.82 -7.51 6.81
N THR A 10 0.52 -7.60 6.49
CA THR A 10 0.01 -7.58 5.13
C THR A 10 -1.15 -6.62 4.96
N ILE A 11 -1.45 -6.26 3.71
CA ILE A 11 -2.67 -5.52 3.38
C ILE A 11 -3.87 -6.45 3.59
N ALA A 12 -4.89 -5.92 4.27
CA ALA A 12 -6.19 -6.54 4.44
C ALA A 12 -7.31 -5.61 3.96
N GLU A 13 -8.50 -6.15 3.80
CA GLU A 13 -9.70 -5.34 3.55
C GLU A 13 -9.96 -4.37 4.70
N ALA A 14 -10.40 -3.16 4.38
CA ALA A 14 -10.78 -2.21 5.44
C ALA A 14 -12.02 -2.66 6.20
N CYS A 15 -12.17 -2.14 7.40
CA CYS A 15 -13.40 -2.33 8.17
C CYS A 15 -14.56 -1.56 7.53
N LEU A 16 -15.79 -1.98 7.84
CA LEU A 16 -16.99 -1.33 7.33
C LEU A 16 -16.98 0.17 7.69
N GLN A 17 -17.34 1.01 6.72
CA GLN A 17 -17.33 2.48 6.81
C GLN A 17 -15.93 3.14 6.94
N GLU A 18 -14.84 2.39 6.85
CA GLU A 18 -13.49 2.95 6.90
C GLU A 18 -12.97 3.29 5.49
N VAL A 19 -12.94 4.59 5.18
CA VAL A 19 -12.45 5.09 3.88
C VAL A 19 -10.92 5.09 3.85
N THR A 20 -10.28 5.43 4.97
CA THR A 20 -8.83 5.52 5.15
C THR A 20 -8.43 4.86 6.46
N SER A 21 -7.47 3.95 6.40
CA SER A 21 -6.84 3.33 7.58
C SER A 21 -5.48 3.97 7.83
N VAL A 22 -5.12 4.13 9.10
CA VAL A 22 -3.77 4.55 9.49
C VAL A 22 -2.79 3.44 9.11
N MET A 23 -1.68 3.83 8.47
CA MET A 23 -0.56 2.95 8.17
C MET A 23 0.49 3.07 9.27
N PRO A 24 1.21 1.97 9.61
CA PRO A 24 2.37 2.08 10.47
C PRO A 24 3.47 2.92 9.81
N VAL A 25 4.43 3.36 10.60
CA VAL A 25 5.63 4.01 10.08
C VAL A 25 6.43 2.99 9.25
N ILE A 26 6.63 3.29 7.96
CA ILE A 26 7.39 2.45 7.04
C ILE A 26 8.79 3.03 6.87
N PHE A 27 9.82 2.22 7.07
CA PHE A 27 11.20 2.60 6.82
C PHE A 27 11.57 2.40 5.35
N ALA A 28 12.00 3.48 4.70
CA ALA A 28 12.60 3.40 3.37
C ALA A 28 14.07 2.99 3.49
N LYS A 29 14.41 1.83 2.94
CA LYS A 29 15.79 1.32 2.90
C LYS A 29 16.21 1.04 1.46
N ALA A 30 17.39 1.52 1.08
CA ALA A 30 18.00 1.14 -0.18
C ALA A 30 18.46 -0.33 -0.11
N ILE A 31 17.99 -1.15 -1.04
CA ILE A 31 18.41 -2.53 -1.21
C ILE A 31 18.80 -2.77 -2.69
N PRO A 32 19.80 -3.60 -2.95
CA PRO A 32 20.11 -4.07 -4.30
C PRO A 32 18.90 -4.74 -4.98
N ALA A 33 18.72 -4.52 -6.28
CA ALA A 33 17.52 -4.95 -7.02
C ALA A 33 17.31 -6.48 -7.01
N ASP A 34 18.39 -7.26 -6.94
CA ASP A 34 18.40 -8.72 -6.83
C ASP A 34 17.84 -9.23 -5.50
N ARG A 35 17.88 -8.41 -4.44
CA ARG A 35 17.38 -8.77 -3.10
C ARG A 35 15.96 -8.29 -2.83
N GLN A 36 15.32 -7.65 -3.80
CA GLN A 36 13.99 -7.09 -3.59
C GLN A 36 12.92 -8.19 -3.57
N GLU A 37 12.18 -8.29 -2.46
CA GLU A 37 11.03 -9.18 -2.37
C GLU A 37 9.94 -8.72 -3.35
N THR A 38 9.68 -9.55 -4.37
CA THR A 38 8.66 -9.32 -5.40
C THR A 38 7.47 -10.28 -5.26
N LYS A 39 7.68 -11.45 -4.66
CA LYS A 39 6.64 -12.47 -4.52
C LYS A 39 5.60 -12.04 -3.49
N HIS A 40 4.33 -12.23 -3.81
CA HIS A 40 3.19 -11.91 -2.93
C HIS A 40 3.20 -10.45 -2.44
N THR A 41 3.66 -9.53 -3.30
CA THR A 41 3.62 -8.10 -3.02
C THR A 41 2.70 -7.38 -3.99
N TYR A 42 2.06 -6.34 -3.47
CA TYR A 42 1.30 -5.37 -4.24
C TYR A 42 2.13 -4.09 -4.38
N GLU A 43 2.28 -3.62 -5.61
CA GLU A 43 2.86 -2.32 -5.94
C GLU A 43 1.83 -1.23 -5.68
N CYS A 44 1.88 -0.67 -4.48
CA CYS A 44 0.95 0.33 -3.99
C CYS A 44 1.49 1.75 -4.29
N PRO A 45 0.79 2.55 -5.11
CA PRO A 45 1.19 3.92 -5.39
C PRO A 45 0.96 4.82 -4.17
N VAL A 46 1.84 5.80 -3.99
CA VAL A 46 1.76 6.83 -2.95
C VAL A 46 1.44 8.16 -3.59
N TYR A 47 0.41 8.81 -3.07
CA TYR A 47 0.05 10.17 -3.44
C TYR A 47 0.19 11.10 -2.24
N LYS A 48 0.45 12.39 -2.50
CA LYS A 48 0.43 13.40 -1.45
C LYS A 48 -0.96 13.55 -0.84
N THR A 49 -1.97 13.67 -1.70
CA THR A 49 -3.35 14.01 -1.35
C THR A 49 -4.34 12.98 -1.87
N LYS A 50 -5.57 12.95 -1.34
CA LYS A 50 -6.66 12.08 -1.81
C LYS A 50 -7.02 12.30 -3.30
N MET A 51 -6.88 13.53 -3.81
CA MET A 51 -7.06 13.82 -5.23
C MET A 51 -5.88 13.28 -6.04
N ARG A 52 -6.14 12.18 -6.77
CA ARG A 52 -5.15 11.48 -7.61
C ARG A 52 -4.93 12.23 -8.92
N GLY A 53 -4.20 13.33 -8.85
CA GLY A 53 -3.74 14.12 -9.99
C GLY A 53 -2.21 14.06 -10.12
N SER A 54 -1.57 15.22 -10.30
CA SER A 54 -0.10 15.38 -10.38
C SER A 54 0.63 15.20 -9.03
N ASN A 55 0.07 14.39 -8.13
CA ASN A 55 0.53 14.22 -6.75
C ASN A 55 1.18 12.86 -6.48
N TYR A 56 1.56 12.13 -7.53
CA TYR A 56 2.29 10.87 -7.41
C TYR A 56 3.68 11.10 -6.83
N VAL A 57 4.06 10.30 -5.85
CA VAL A 57 5.35 10.40 -5.15
C VAL A 57 6.22 9.19 -5.46
N TRP A 58 5.71 7.99 -5.18
CA TRP A 58 6.48 6.75 -5.29
C TRP A 58 5.55 5.53 -5.33
N THR A 59 6.10 4.35 -5.59
CA THR A 59 5.37 3.08 -5.49
C THR A 59 6.09 2.15 -4.50
N PHE A 60 5.42 1.76 -3.41
CA PHE A 60 5.96 0.81 -2.44
C PHE A 60 5.41 -0.59 -2.67
N ARG A 61 6.25 -1.59 -2.44
CA ARG A 61 5.81 -2.99 -2.42
C ARG A 61 5.35 -3.37 -1.03
N LEU A 62 4.05 -3.59 -0.90
CA LEU A 62 3.40 -4.02 0.33
C LEU A 62 3.11 -5.51 0.25
N LYS A 63 3.28 -6.25 1.36
CA LYS A 63 2.98 -7.68 1.39
C LYS A 63 1.46 -7.90 1.32
N SER A 64 1.05 -8.91 0.56
CA SER A 64 -0.36 -9.23 0.32
C SER A 64 -0.55 -10.74 0.26
N GLN A 65 -1.57 -11.24 0.95
CA GLN A 65 -2.03 -12.62 0.81
C GLN A 65 -2.91 -12.80 -0.44
N ASP A 66 -3.61 -11.74 -0.83
CA ASP A 66 -4.46 -11.71 -2.02
C ASP A 66 -3.68 -11.45 -3.31
N LYS A 67 -4.31 -11.76 -4.45
CA LYS A 67 -3.78 -11.44 -5.78
C LYS A 67 -3.70 -9.92 -5.99
N THR A 68 -2.61 -9.46 -6.59
CA THR A 68 -2.37 -8.06 -6.96
C THR A 68 -3.55 -7.40 -7.69
N THR A 69 -4.22 -8.12 -8.59
CA THR A 69 -5.37 -7.62 -9.35
C THR A 69 -6.50 -7.10 -8.46
N LYS A 70 -6.71 -7.71 -7.28
CA LYS A 70 -7.73 -7.29 -6.32
C LYS A 70 -7.50 -5.85 -5.86
N TRP A 71 -6.26 -5.53 -5.47
CA TRP A 71 -5.89 -4.22 -4.96
C TRP A 71 -5.83 -3.15 -6.05
N VAL A 72 -5.43 -3.55 -7.26
CA VAL A 72 -5.47 -2.68 -8.44
C VAL A 72 -6.91 -2.28 -8.76
N LEU A 73 -7.84 -3.23 -8.79
CA LEU A 73 -9.26 -2.96 -9.07
C LEU A 73 -9.95 -2.17 -7.94
N ALA A 74 -9.59 -2.45 -6.69
CA ALA A 74 -10.04 -1.68 -5.53
C ALA A 74 -9.43 -0.26 -5.47
N GLY A 75 -8.45 0.03 -6.34
CA GLY A 75 -7.78 1.32 -6.41
C GLY A 75 -7.08 1.68 -5.12
N VAL A 76 -6.46 0.73 -4.42
CA VAL A 76 -5.77 1.01 -3.15
C VAL A 76 -4.55 1.90 -3.39
N ALA A 77 -4.34 2.88 -2.52
CA ALA A 77 -3.16 3.73 -2.56
C ALA A 77 -2.78 4.18 -1.15
N LEU A 78 -1.51 4.50 -0.95
CA LEU A 78 -1.01 5.20 0.23
C LEU A 78 -1.17 6.71 0.05
N LEU A 79 -1.43 7.39 1.15
CA LEU A 79 -1.57 8.84 1.22
C LEU A 79 -0.58 9.37 2.26
N LEU A 80 0.16 10.43 1.94
CA LEU A 80 1.04 11.11 2.89
C LEU A 80 0.28 12.06 3.83
N GLU A 81 -0.87 12.55 3.37
CA GLU A 81 -1.79 13.39 4.11
C GLU A 81 -2.94 12.57 4.70
N ALA A 82 -3.34 12.87 5.93
CA ALA A 82 -4.48 12.27 6.62
C ALA A 82 -5.81 12.96 6.23
#